data_AF-K1ZWV6-F1
#
_entry.id   AF-K1ZWV6-F1
#
_cell.length_a   1.000
_cell.length_b   1.000
_cell.length_c   1.000
_cell.angle_alpha   90.00
_cell.angle_beta   90.00
_cell.angle_gamma   90.00
#
_symmetry.space_group_name_H-M   'P 1'
#
loop_
_entity.id
_entity.type
_entity.pdbx_description
1 polymer ?
#
loop_
_entity_poly.entity_id
_entity_poly.type
_entity_poly.pdbx_seq_one_letter_code
_entity_poly.pdbx_strand_id
1 'polypeptide(L)'
;MAAITSSEMNDTDRVLYYKQDMEAHGIKLLPPDVNESYWDFSVINDNEIRFGMGAIKNVGEGAVESIVEARNKIGRFESFFHFSNHVDFKRINRRVVESLIKAG
;
A
#
# COMPACT_ATOMS: atom_id res chain seq x y z
N MET A 1 -16.40 1.47 -3.53
CA MET A 1 -15.37 1.43 -4.61
C MET A 1 -14.17 0.55 -4.28
N ALA A 2 -13.73 0.45 -3.02
CA ALA A 2 -12.53 -0.32 -2.64
C ALA A 2 -12.48 -1.77 -3.17
N ALA A 3 -13.60 -2.51 -3.12
CA ALA A 3 -13.65 -3.90 -3.62
C ALA A 3 -13.40 -4.03 -5.14
N ILE A 4 -13.87 -3.06 -5.94
CA ILE A 4 -13.67 -3.06 -7.40
C ILE A 4 -12.22 -2.69 -7.73
N THR A 5 -11.67 -1.68 -7.06
CA THR A 5 -10.28 -1.27 -7.28
C THR A 5 -9.29 -2.34 -6.81
N SER A 6 -9.62 -3.12 -5.75
CA SER A 6 -8.85 -4.31 -5.37
C SER A 6 -8.87 -5.41 -6.41
N SER A 7 -10.02 -5.67 -7.03
CA SER A 7 -10.13 -6.70 -8.07
C SER A 7 -9.30 -6.40 -9.31
N GLU A 8 -8.92 -5.13 -9.52
CA GLU A 8 -8.21 -4.67 -10.71
C GLU A 8 -6.83 -4.08 -10.39
N MET A 9 -6.24 -4.45 -9.24
CA MET A 9 -4.92 -4.00 -8.80
C MET A 9 -3.78 -4.28 -9.76
N ASN A 10 -3.93 -5.29 -10.62
CA ASN A 10 -2.92 -5.63 -11.63
C ASN A 10 -2.95 -4.68 -12.85
N ASP A 11 -4.01 -3.89 -13.03
CA ASP A 11 -4.19 -3.03 -14.20
C ASP A 11 -3.98 -1.56 -13.83
N THR A 12 -2.76 -1.06 -14.12
CA THR A 12 -2.34 0.29 -13.74
C THR A 12 -3.18 1.38 -14.40
N ASP A 13 -3.69 1.14 -15.61
CA ASP A 13 -4.54 2.10 -16.33
C ASP A 13 -5.92 2.21 -15.66
N ARG A 14 -6.48 1.09 -15.19
CA ARG A 14 -7.74 1.09 -14.46
C ARG A 14 -7.63 1.72 -13.08
N VAL A 15 -6.54 1.49 -12.36
CA VAL A 15 -6.29 2.19 -11.09
C VAL A 15 -6.25 3.71 -11.30
N LEU A 16 -5.67 4.18 -12.41
CA LEU A 16 -5.67 5.60 -12.76
C LEU A 16 -7.08 6.12 -13.08
N TYR A 17 -7.88 5.33 -13.80
CA TYR A 17 -9.29 5.64 -14.07
C TYR A 17 -10.11 5.76 -12.78
N TYR A 18 -9.98 4.78 -11.88
CA TYR A 18 -10.67 4.81 -10.59
C TYR A 18 -10.20 5.99 -9.72
N LYS A 19 -8.93 6.37 -9.78
CA LYS A 19 -8.44 7.58 -9.10
C LYS A 19 -9.16 8.83 -9.60
N GLN A 20 -9.28 9.01 -10.92
CA GLN A 20 -9.99 10.16 -11.50
C GLN A 20 -11.47 10.16 -11.14
N ASP A 21 -12.11 8.99 -11.17
CA ASP A 21 -13.52 8.84 -10.78
C ASP A 21 -13.74 9.16 -9.29
N MET A 22 -12.86 8.69 -8.41
CA MET A 22 -12.89 9.02 -6.98
C MET A 22 -12.71 10.52 -6.74
N GLU A 23 -11.74 11.17 -7.40
CA GLU A 23 -11.52 12.61 -7.29
C GLU A 23 -12.76 13.40 -7.77
N ALA A 24 -13.43 12.95 -8.83
CA ALA A 24 -14.67 13.56 -9.32
C ALA A 24 -15.84 13.43 -8.33
N HIS A 25 -15.87 12.35 -7.53
CA HIS A 25 -16.87 12.12 -6.48
C HIS A 25 -16.48 12.71 -5.11
N GLY A 26 -15.38 13.47 -5.03
CA GLY A 26 -14.90 14.09 -3.78
C GLY A 26 -14.28 13.09 -2.79
N ILE A 27 -13.87 11.91 -3.27
CA ILE A 27 -13.14 10.89 -2.52
C ILE A 27 -11.65 11.09 -2.77
N LYS A 28 -10.88 11.31 -1.71
CA LYS A 28 -9.43 11.46 -1.80
C LYS A 28 -8.75 10.10 -1.77
N LEU A 29 -7.88 9.87 -2.75
CA LEU A 29 -6.96 8.75 -2.75
C LEU A 29 -5.64 9.16 -2.10
N LEU A 30 -5.41 8.69 -0.87
CA LEU A 30 -4.17 8.93 -0.13
C LEU A 30 -3.06 8.01 -0.61
N PRO A 31 -1.79 8.47 -0.60
CA PRO A 31 -0.64 7.62 -0.93
C PRO A 31 -0.56 6.41 0.01
N PRO A 32 0.12 5.34 -0.41
CA PRO A 32 0.33 4.18 0.44
C PRO A 32 1.18 4.54 1.66
N ASP A 33 0.88 3.95 2.81
CA ASP A 33 1.63 4.13 4.06
C ASP A 33 1.90 2.76 4.70
N VAL A 34 3.15 2.46 5.07
CA VAL A 34 3.51 1.17 5.69
C VAL A 34 2.78 0.89 7.01
N ASN A 35 2.37 1.93 7.73
CA ASN A 35 1.67 1.83 9.00
C ASN A 35 0.16 1.63 8.86
N GLU A 36 -0.43 2.01 7.73
CA GLU A 36 -1.90 2.03 7.59
C GLU A 36 -2.42 1.32 6.34
N SER A 37 -1.62 1.19 5.29
CA SER A 37 -1.97 0.44 4.09
C SER A 37 -1.92 -1.07 4.33
N TYR A 38 -2.70 -1.78 3.51
CA TYR A 38 -2.71 -3.24 3.43
C TYR A 38 -2.37 -3.66 1.99
N TRP A 39 -2.50 -4.95 1.69
CA TRP A 39 -2.45 -5.44 0.32
C TRP A 39 -3.49 -4.71 -0.55
N ASP A 40 -4.73 -4.74 -0.09
CA ASP A 40 -5.91 -4.15 -0.70
C ASP A 40 -6.08 -2.64 -0.44
N PHE A 41 -6.89 -1.98 -1.28
CA PHE A 41 -7.30 -0.59 -1.03
C PHE A 41 -8.14 -0.53 0.24
N SER A 42 -7.75 0.33 1.16
CA SER A 42 -8.38 0.41 2.48
C SER A 42 -9.16 1.71 2.64
N VAL A 43 -10.40 1.63 3.09
CA VAL A 43 -11.21 2.81 3.39
C VAL A 43 -10.83 3.30 4.79
N ILE A 44 -10.34 4.53 4.90
CA ILE A 44 -9.93 5.13 6.17
C ILE A 44 -11.10 5.90 6.79
N ASN A 45 -11.77 6.72 5.98
CA ASN A 45 -12.93 7.54 6.34
C ASN A 45 -13.93 7.54 5.18
N ASP A 46 -15.14 8.10 5.38
CA ASP A 46 -16.21 8.18 4.37
C ASP A 46 -15.75 8.76 3.01
N ASN A 47 -14.75 9.64 3.02
CA ASN A 47 -14.21 10.30 1.83
C ASN A 47 -12.71 10.05 1.59
N GLU A 48 -12.09 9.11 2.30
CA GLU A 48 -10.65 8.86 2.17
C GLU A 48 -10.37 7.37 1.98
N ILE A 49 -9.79 7.06 0.82
CA ILE A 49 -9.31 5.72 0.48
C ILE A 49 -7.80 5.76 0.47
N ARG A 50 -7.16 4.78 1.12
CA ARG A 50 -5.71 4.64 1.10
C ARG A 50 -5.29 3.63 0.07
N PHE A 51 -4.23 3.97 -0.66
CA PHE A 51 -3.66 3.12 -1.68
C PHE A 51 -3.18 1.79 -1.06
N GLY A 52 -3.60 0.68 -1.68
CA GLY A 52 -3.10 -0.64 -1.32
C GLY A 52 -1.66 -0.82 -1.79
N MET A 53 -0.81 -1.42 -0.95
CA MET A 53 0.58 -1.71 -1.31
C MET A 53 0.68 -2.72 -2.45
N GLY A 54 -0.35 -3.55 -2.68
CA GLY A 54 -0.39 -4.50 -3.78
C GLY A 54 -0.51 -3.84 -5.17
N ALA A 55 -1.03 -2.62 -5.23
CA ALA A 55 -1.11 -1.85 -6.48
C ALA A 55 0.21 -1.12 -6.82
N ILE A 56 1.25 -1.23 -5.98
CA ILE A 56 2.56 -0.61 -6.23
C ILE A 56 3.39 -1.53 -7.13
N LYS A 57 3.84 -0.99 -8.25
CA LYS A 57 4.69 -1.73 -9.20
C LYS A 57 5.97 -2.24 -8.51
N ASN A 58 6.26 -3.53 -8.70
CA ASN A 58 7.38 -4.28 -8.11
C ASN A 58 7.23 -4.61 -6.62
N VAL A 59 6.08 -4.35 -5.99
CA VAL A 59 5.76 -4.84 -4.64
C VAL A 59 4.97 -6.14 -4.77
N GLY A 60 5.44 -7.21 -4.13
CA GLY A 60 4.78 -8.52 -4.16
C GLY A 60 4.01 -8.82 -2.88
N GLU A 61 3.08 -9.76 -2.95
CA GLU A 61 2.22 -10.16 -1.82
C GLU A 61 3.02 -10.57 -0.59
N GLY A 62 4.01 -11.44 -0.75
CA GLY A 62 4.87 -11.87 0.35
C GLY A 62 5.69 -10.75 1.00
N ALA A 63 5.96 -9.66 0.28
CA ALA A 63 6.60 -8.49 0.86
C ALA A 63 5.61 -7.69 1.72
N VAL A 64 4.39 -7.50 1.24
CA VAL A 64 3.33 -6.80 1.99
C VAL A 64 2.92 -7.60 3.23
N GLU A 65 2.76 -8.92 3.11
CA GLU A 65 2.50 -9.80 4.26
C GLU A 65 3.58 -9.66 5.33
N SER A 66 4.86 -9.66 4.93
CA SER A 66 5.99 -9.46 5.86
C SER A 66 5.90 -8.12 6.61
N ILE A 67 5.51 -7.05 5.90
CA ILE A 67 5.32 -5.71 6.50
C ILE A 67 4.16 -5.73 7.49
N VAL A 68 3.02 -6.33 7.12
CA VAL A 68 1.82 -6.40 7.97
C VAL A 68 2.07 -7.31 9.18
N GLU A 69 2.77 -8.43 9.02
CA GLU A 69 3.18 -9.31 10.12
C GLU A 69 4.12 -8.60 11.10
N ALA A 70 5.13 -7.89 10.58
CA ALA A 70 6.03 -7.08 11.39
C ALA A 70 5.21 -6.03 12.16
N ARG A 71 4.36 -5.27 11.48
CA ARG A 71 3.47 -4.26 12.08
C ARG A 71 2.58 -4.85 13.18
N ASN A 72 2.01 -6.03 12.99
CA ASN A 72 1.18 -6.69 14.01
C ASN A 72 1.98 -7.09 15.26
N LYS A 73 3.29 -7.35 15.14
CA LYS A 73 4.16 -7.71 16.26
C LYS A 73 4.69 -6.50 17.02
N ILE A 74 5.10 -5.45 16.31
CA ILE A 74 5.77 -4.27 16.90
C ILE A 74 4.88 -3.03 17.04
N GLY A 75 3.69 -3.05 16.44
CA GLY A 75 2.86 -1.86 16.30
C GLY A 75 3.35 -0.99 15.14
N ARG A 76 3.47 0.33 15.39
CA ARG A 76 3.85 1.29 14.35
C ARG A 76 5.35 1.33 14.10
N PHE A 77 5.74 1.49 12.83
CA PHE A 77 7.11 1.79 12.44
C PHE A 77 7.42 3.26 12.73
N GLU A 78 8.34 3.52 13.66
CA GLU A 78 8.75 4.89 14.04
C GLU A 78 9.84 5.47 13.13
N SER A 79 10.61 4.62 12.46
CA SER A 79 11.68 5.06 11.56
C SER A 79 11.99 4.01 10.49
N PHE A 80 12.68 4.43 9.43
CA PHE A 80 13.18 3.51 8.40
C PHE A 80 14.09 2.43 8.97
N PHE A 81 14.94 2.78 9.96
CA PHE A 81 15.78 1.80 10.65
C PHE A 81 14.93 0.79 11.43
N HIS A 82 13.85 1.25 12.06
CA HIS A 82 12.91 0.37 12.76
C HIS A 82 12.21 -0.58 11.77
N PHE A 83 11.78 -0.08 10.62
CA PHE A 83 11.22 -0.90 9.55
C PHE A 83 12.22 -1.95 9.07
N SER A 84 13.42 -1.52 8.70
CA SER A 84 14.52 -2.35 8.21
C SER A 84 14.90 -3.47 9.19
N ASN A 85 14.83 -3.24 10.50
CA ASN A 85 15.20 -4.26 11.49
C ASN A 85 14.11 -5.33 11.73
N HIS A 86 12.85 -5.03 11.41
CA HIS A 86 11.73 -5.90 11.73
C HIS A 86 11.14 -6.63 10.52
N VAL A 87 11.40 -6.15 9.31
CA VAL A 87 10.96 -6.80 8.08
C VAL A 87 11.93 -7.89 7.60
N ASP A 88 11.37 -8.97 7.05
CA ASP A 88 12.18 -10.06 6.50
C ASP A 88 12.78 -9.68 5.14
N PHE A 89 14.09 -9.44 5.12
CA PHE A 89 14.88 -9.17 3.90
C PHE A 89 14.90 -10.31 2.89
N LYS A 90 14.53 -11.54 3.27
CA LYS A 90 14.34 -12.62 2.29
C LYS A 90 13.14 -12.38 1.40
N ARG A 91 12.11 -11.71 1.93
CA ARG A 91 10.86 -11.39 1.22
C ARG A 91 10.87 -9.97 0.64
N ILE A 92 11.60 -9.05 1.27
CA ILE A 92 11.72 -7.66 0.83
C ILE A 92 13.10 -7.43 0.21
N ASN A 93 13.12 -7.27 -1.12
CA ASN A 93 14.33 -6.90 -1.84
C ASN A 93 14.49 -5.37 -1.93
N ARG A 94 15.68 -4.91 -2.32
CA ARG A 94 15.97 -3.48 -2.51
C ARG A 94 15.01 -2.78 -3.48
N ARG A 95 14.56 -3.47 -4.54
CA ARG A 95 13.62 -2.90 -5.52
C ARG A 95 12.25 -2.61 -4.91
N VAL A 96 11.76 -3.50 -4.04
CA VAL A 96 10.50 -3.31 -3.29
C VAL A 96 10.62 -2.08 -2.40
N VAL A 97 11.72 -1.94 -1.66
CA VAL A 97 11.96 -0.77 -0.79
C VAL A 97 12.02 0.52 -1.61
N GLU A 98 12.74 0.53 -2.73
CA GLU A 98 12.81 1.70 -3.62
C GLU A 98 11.45 2.04 -4.24
N SER A 99 10.63 1.03 -4.59
CA SER A 99 9.26 1.23 -5.06
C SER A 99 8.35 1.81 -3.97
N LEU A 100 8.44 1.31 -2.74
CA LEU A 100 7.68 1.82 -1.60
C LEU A 100 8.02 3.30 -1.32
N ILE A 101 9.32 3.64 -1.25
CA ILE A 101 9.78 5.02 -1.03
C ILE A 101 9.32 5.96 -2.16
N LYS A 102 9.27 5.49 -3.40
CA LYS A 102 8.80 6.31 -4.54
C LYS A 102 7.29 6.49 -4.57
N ALA A 103 6.54 5.57 -3.97
CA ALA A 103 5.09 5.57 -4.02
C ALA A 103 4.45 6.52 -2.99
N GLY A 104 5.12 6.80 -1.88
CA GLY A 104 4.62 7.69 -0.82
C GLY A 104 5.49 7.68 0.41
#